data_AF-A0A7Y1MFY6-F1
#
_entry.id   AF-A0A7Y1MFY6-F1
#
_cell.length_a   1.000
_cell.length_b   1.000
_cell.length_c   1.000
_cell.angle_alpha   90.00
_cell.angle_beta   90.00
_cell.angle_gamma   90.00
#
_symmetry.space_group_name_H-M   'P 1'
#
loop_
_entity.id
_entity.type
_entity.pdbx_description
1 polymer ?
#
loop_
_entity_poly.entity_id
_entity_poly.type
_entity_poly.pdbx_seq_one_letter_code
_entity_poly.pdbx_strand_id
1 'polypeptide(L)'
;MNATALAQSEFDNRLPPPVSESPLELARAEWLYNATEQLVRFGCDVKFQRRLRRPQGVTVAQLALAADELVSARQANCDIGTPALGWLMIANNCGRADKEAAAELLGHSDHPFGKLGELAEALLKPLVSDALIAQAEDDEL
;
A
#
# COMPACT_ATOMS: atom_id res chain seq x y z
N MET A 1 -42.19 -30.11 17.50
CA MET A 1 -40.77 -29.74 17.65
C MET A 1 -40.51 -29.43 19.12
N ASN A 2 -39.38 -29.86 19.66
CA ASN A 2 -38.93 -29.60 21.02
C ASN A 2 -38.12 -28.29 21.08
N ALA A 3 -38.18 -27.59 22.23
CA ALA A 3 -37.56 -26.28 22.42
C ALA A 3 -36.04 -26.26 22.12
N THR A 4 -35.36 -27.37 22.35
CA THR A 4 -33.94 -27.55 22.03
C THR A 4 -33.66 -27.55 20.52
N ALA A 5 -34.53 -28.17 19.71
CA ALA A 5 -34.36 -28.15 18.25
C ALA A 5 -34.60 -26.76 17.66
N LEU A 6 -35.54 -25.98 18.24
CA LEU A 6 -35.77 -24.59 17.86
C LEU A 6 -34.54 -23.71 18.19
N ALA A 7 -34.02 -23.80 19.42
CA ALA A 7 -32.84 -23.05 19.82
C ALA A 7 -31.59 -23.41 19.00
N GLN A 8 -31.42 -24.69 18.65
CA GLN A 8 -30.35 -25.14 17.76
C GLN A 8 -30.49 -24.53 16.36
N SER A 9 -31.70 -24.55 15.79
CA SER A 9 -31.95 -23.98 14.47
C SER A 9 -31.79 -22.46 14.43
N GLU A 10 -32.12 -21.75 15.51
CA GLU A 10 -31.91 -20.29 15.61
C GLU A 10 -30.44 -19.94 15.72
N PHE A 11 -29.65 -20.74 16.44
CA PHE A 11 -28.21 -20.53 16.55
C PHE A 11 -27.49 -20.84 15.23
N ASP A 12 -27.83 -21.96 14.59
CA ASP A 12 -27.22 -22.40 13.33
C ASP A 12 -27.57 -21.47 12.15
N ASN A 13 -28.76 -20.83 12.17
CA ASN A 13 -29.19 -19.85 11.17
C ASN A 13 -28.80 -18.40 11.50
N ARG A 14 -28.12 -18.17 12.62
CA ARG A 14 -27.63 -16.84 12.97
C ARG A 14 -26.46 -16.52 12.04
N LEU A 15 -26.67 -15.59 11.10
CA LEU A 15 -25.55 -15.06 10.33
C LEU A 15 -24.50 -14.50 11.31
N PRO A 16 -23.19 -14.72 11.04
CA PRO A 16 -22.16 -14.03 11.80
C PRO A 16 -22.47 -12.54 11.77
N PRO A 17 -22.30 -11.82 12.91
CA PRO A 17 -22.50 -10.38 12.92
C PRO A 17 -21.69 -9.79 11.76
N PRO A 18 -22.25 -8.84 10.99
CA PRO A 18 -21.49 -8.19 9.94
C PRO A 18 -20.18 -7.71 10.57
N VAL A 19 -19.06 -8.03 9.93
CA VAL A 19 -17.75 -7.55 10.36
C VAL A 19 -17.76 -6.05 10.12
N SER A 20 -18.30 -5.29 11.07
CA SER A 20 -18.17 -3.85 11.10
C SER A 20 -16.70 -3.60 11.41
N GLU A 21 -15.93 -3.25 10.38
CA GLU A 21 -14.58 -2.72 10.56
C GLU A 21 -14.65 -1.65 11.63
N SER A 22 -13.81 -1.78 12.66
CA SER A 22 -13.81 -0.81 13.75
C SER A 22 -13.46 0.58 13.20
N PRO A 23 -13.93 1.67 13.82
CA PRO A 23 -13.57 3.03 13.39
C PRO A 23 -12.05 3.22 13.28
N LEU A 24 -11.28 2.52 14.13
CA LEU A 24 -9.82 2.51 14.08
C LEU A 24 -9.28 1.80 12.83
N GLU A 25 -9.84 0.66 12.44
CA GLU A 25 -9.42 -0.06 11.22
C GLU A 25 -9.74 0.73 9.96
N LEU A 26 -10.91 1.38 9.92
CA LEU A 26 -11.28 2.29 8.83
C LEU A 26 -10.30 3.46 8.72
N ALA A 27 -9.99 4.13 9.84
CA ALA A 27 -9.02 5.22 9.86
C ALA A 27 -7.61 4.77 9.42
N ARG A 28 -7.19 3.55 9.81
CA ARG A 28 -5.91 2.97 9.36
C ARG A 28 -5.89 2.72 7.85
N ALA A 29 -6.97 2.14 7.32
CA ALA A 29 -7.09 1.84 5.89
C ALA A 29 -7.11 3.12 5.05
N GLU A 30 -7.88 4.12 5.48
CA GLU A 30 -7.96 5.42 4.81
C GLU A 30 -6.61 6.15 4.85
N TRP A 31 -5.95 6.17 6.01
CA TRP A 31 -4.62 6.79 6.12
C TRP A 31 -3.60 6.12 5.20
N LEU A 32 -3.57 4.78 5.17
CA LEU A 32 -2.67 4.03 4.29
C LEU A 32 -2.96 4.30 2.81
N TYR A 33 -4.24 4.30 2.42
CA TYR A 33 -4.63 4.59 1.05
C TYR A 33 -4.16 5.98 0.61
N ASN A 34 -4.46 7.01 1.42
CA ASN A 34 -4.10 8.39 1.12
C ASN A 34 -2.58 8.61 1.09
N ALA A 35 -1.85 8.06 2.06
CA ALA A 35 -0.39 8.15 2.11
C ALA A 35 0.27 7.41 0.93
N THR A 36 -0.28 6.26 0.53
CA THR A 36 0.20 5.50 -0.64
C THR A 36 -0.06 6.28 -1.93
N GLU A 37 -1.23 6.90 -2.07
CA GLU A 37 -1.54 7.77 -3.22
C GLU A 37 -0.55 8.94 -3.31
N GLN A 38 -0.25 9.58 -2.17
CA GLN A 38 0.70 10.68 -2.09
C GLN A 38 2.11 10.29 -2.59
N LEU A 39 2.62 9.14 -2.16
CA LEU A 39 3.92 8.64 -2.62
C LEU A 39 3.91 8.27 -4.10
N VAL A 40 2.93 7.48 -4.53
CA VAL A 40 2.97 6.82 -5.84
C VAL A 40 2.46 7.72 -6.96
N ARG A 41 1.36 8.44 -6.74
CA ARG A 41 0.74 9.28 -7.78
C ARG A 41 1.27 10.69 -7.80
N PHE A 42 1.42 11.31 -6.63
CA PHE A 42 1.88 12.70 -6.53
C PHE A 42 3.40 12.82 -6.43
N GLY A 43 4.12 11.71 -6.21
CA GLY A 43 5.57 11.73 -6.08
C GLY A 43 6.03 12.63 -4.93
N CYS A 44 5.27 12.62 -3.82
CA CYS A 44 5.52 13.46 -2.66
C CYS A 44 5.86 12.59 -1.45
N ASP A 45 6.86 13.01 -0.67
CA ASP A 45 7.17 12.34 0.60
C ASP A 45 5.96 12.38 1.54
N VAL A 46 5.77 11.31 2.30
CA VAL A 46 4.82 11.27 3.42
C VAL A 46 5.60 11.59 4.68
N LYS A 47 5.18 12.61 5.43
CA LYS A 47 5.84 13.06 6.67
C LYS A 47 4.79 13.34 7.73
N PHE A 48 5.07 12.91 8.95
CA PHE A 48 4.26 13.20 10.13
C PHE A 48 5.16 13.28 11.36
N GLN A 49 4.70 13.93 12.42
CA GLN A 49 5.50 14.09 13.63
C GLN A 49 4.61 13.96 14.86
N ARG A 50 4.95 13.00 15.72
CA ARG A 50 4.35 12.91 17.05
C ARG A 50 4.92 14.00 17.96
N ARG A 51 4.12 14.46 18.91
CA ARG A 51 4.48 15.48 19.89
C ARG A 51 5.76 15.08 20.65
N LEU A 52 6.74 16.00 20.69
CA LEU A 52 8.05 15.79 21.31
C LEU A 52 8.88 14.62 20.72
N ARG A 53 8.52 14.10 19.54
CA ARG A 53 9.29 13.06 18.82
C ARG A 53 9.93 13.64 17.56
N ARG A 54 10.87 12.88 16.98
CA ARG A 54 11.46 13.22 15.68
C ARG A 54 10.42 13.01 14.57
N PRO A 55 10.45 13.80 13.48
CA PRO A 55 9.65 13.54 12.30
C PRO A 55 9.91 12.13 11.75
N GLN A 56 8.83 11.47 11.33
CA GLN A 56 8.83 10.15 10.73
C GLN A 56 8.14 10.23 9.37
N GLY A 57 8.35 9.22 8.53
CA GLY A 57 7.78 9.22 7.20
C GLY A 57 8.48 8.27 6.24
N VAL A 58 7.97 8.26 5.01
CA VAL A 58 8.55 7.53 3.88
C VAL A 58 8.82 8.55 2.78
N THR A 59 10.00 8.49 2.18
CA THR A 59 10.37 9.36 1.07
C THR A 59 10.17 8.66 -0.27
N VAL A 60 10.04 9.46 -1.33
CA VAL A 60 9.99 8.93 -2.70
C VAL A 60 11.27 8.17 -3.04
N ALA A 61 12.42 8.59 -2.50
CA ALA A 61 13.69 7.89 -2.67
C ALA A 61 13.69 6.48 -2.04
N GLN A 62 13.04 6.30 -0.89
CA GLN A 62 12.88 4.98 -0.28
C GLN A 62 11.96 4.07 -1.11
N LEU A 63 10.89 4.63 -1.68
CA LEU A 63 10.04 3.90 -2.62
C LEU A 63 10.81 3.50 -3.90
N ALA A 64 11.61 4.42 -4.45
CA ALA A 64 12.45 4.15 -5.62
C ALA A 64 13.46 3.03 -5.33
N LEU A 65 14.11 3.05 -4.17
CA LEU A 65 15.03 1.99 -3.74
C LEU A 65 14.32 0.63 -3.66
N ALA A 66 13.12 0.58 -3.06
CA ALA A 66 12.33 -0.65 -2.97
C ALA A 66 11.91 -1.17 -4.36
N ALA A 67 11.62 -0.26 -5.30
CA ALA A 67 11.33 -0.62 -6.68
C ALA A 67 12.57 -1.17 -7.40
N ASP A 68 13.73 -0.55 -7.21
CA ASP A 68 15.01 -1.01 -7.76
C ASP A 68 15.36 -2.42 -7.25
N GLU A 69 15.20 -2.67 -5.95
CA GLU A 69 15.41 -3.98 -5.33
C GLU A 69 14.48 -5.05 -5.92
N LEU A 70 13.19 -4.73 -6.08
CA LEU A 70 12.21 -5.62 -6.70
C LEU A 70 12.60 -5.96 -8.15
N VAL A 71 12.89 -4.95 -8.96
CA VAL A 71 13.23 -5.15 -10.38
C VAL A 71 14.53 -5.94 -10.50
N SER A 72 15.53 -5.63 -9.68
CA SER A 72 16.81 -6.36 -9.65
C SER A 72 16.61 -7.83 -9.30
N ALA A 73 15.77 -8.13 -8.30
CA ALA A 73 15.46 -9.50 -7.92
C ALA A 73 14.76 -10.26 -9.07
N ARG A 74 13.77 -9.66 -9.71
CA ARG A 74 13.06 -10.25 -10.86
C ARG A 74 14.00 -10.52 -12.04
N GLN A 75 14.93 -9.61 -12.31
CA GLN A 75 15.94 -9.80 -13.35
C GLN A 75 16.89 -10.95 -13.00
N ALA A 76 17.37 -11.01 -11.75
CA ALA A 76 18.24 -12.09 -11.28
C ALA A 76 17.55 -13.47 -11.36
N ASN A 77 16.22 -13.50 -11.18
CA ASN A 77 15.41 -14.71 -11.26
C ASN A 77 14.97 -15.07 -12.69
N CYS A 78 15.33 -14.25 -13.70
CA CYS A 78 14.86 -14.42 -15.08
C CYS A 78 13.32 -14.34 -15.25
N ASP A 79 12.63 -13.58 -14.38
CA ASP A 79 11.17 -13.37 -14.45
C ASP A 79 10.76 -12.40 -15.56
N ILE A 80 11.73 -11.70 -16.16
CA ILE A 80 11.55 -10.69 -17.21
C ILE A 80 12.11 -11.27 -18.51
N GLY A 81 11.22 -11.54 -19.47
CA GLY A 81 11.56 -12.22 -20.72
C GLY A 81 12.02 -11.29 -21.84
N THR A 82 11.78 -9.98 -21.70
CA THR A 82 12.15 -8.97 -22.70
C THR A 82 13.25 -8.04 -22.17
N PRO A 83 13.93 -7.27 -23.05
CA PRO A 83 14.84 -6.22 -22.61
C PRO A 83 14.07 -4.96 -22.13
N ALA A 84 13.05 -5.13 -21.29
CA ALA A 84 12.16 -4.06 -20.82
C ALA A 84 12.91 -2.86 -20.21
N LEU A 85 13.97 -3.12 -19.44
CA LEU A 85 14.83 -2.04 -18.90
C LEU A 85 15.49 -1.23 -20.02
N GLY A 86 15.99 -1.91 -21.05
CA GLY A 86 16.58 -1.25 -22.22
C GLY A 86 15.56 -0.40 -22.98
N TRP A 87 14.33 -0.91 -23.16
CA TRP A 87 13.24 -0.15 -23.78
C TRP A 87 12.89 1.11 -22.98
N LEU A 88 12.80 0.99 -21.66
CA LEU A 88 12.51 2.12 -20.76
C LEU A 88 13.61 3.19 -20.87
N MET A 89 14.88 2.79 -20.91
CA MET A 89 16.00 3.72 -21.09
C MET A 89 15.94 4.45 -22.44
N ILE A 90 15.67 3.73 -23.53
CA ILE A 90 15.54 4.32 -24.87
C ILE A 90 14.36 5.30 -24.91
N ALA A 91 13.19 4.88 -24.43
CA ALA A 91 11.98 5.69 -24.43
C ALA A 91 12.17 7.00 -23.64
N ASN A 92 12.65 6.92 -22.39
CA ASN A 92 12.87 8.10 -21.54
C ASN A 92 13.95 9.02 -22.12
N ASN A 93 15.03 8.48 -22.68
CA ASN A 93 16.05 9.29 -23.36
C ASN A 93 15.49 10.05 -24.58
N CYS A 94 14.46 9.49 -25.22
CA CYS A 94 13.71 10.14 -26.30
C CYS A 94 12.53 11.01 -25.79
N GLY A 95 12.40 11.24 -24.48
CA GLY A 95 11.31 12.04 -23.89
C GLY A 95 9.94 11.36 -23.95
N ARG A 96 9.90 10.03 -24.08
CA ARG A 96 8.66 9.23 -24.13
C ARG A 96 8.55 8.38 -22.87
N ALA A 97 7.32 8.20 -22.41
CA ALA A 97 7.03 7.21 -21.38
C ALA A 97 6.73 5.86 -22.04
N ASP A 98 7.30 4.78 -21.52
CA ASP A 98 6.97 3.41 -21.91
C ASP A 98 6.33 2.68 -20.73
N LYS A 99 5.00 2.65 -20.74
CA LYS A 99 4.20 2.05 -19.67
C LYS A 99 4.22 0.52 -19.72
N GLU A 100 4.41 -0.07 -20.89
CA GLU A 100 4.43 -1.52 -21.07
C GLU A 100 5.73 -2.09 -20.52
N ALA A 101 6.87 -1.47 -20.87
CA ALA A 101 8.16 -1.84 -20.31
C ALA A 101 8.18 -1.68 -18.78
N ALA A 102 7.63 -0.57 -18.25
CA ALA A 102 7.52 -0.38 -16.81
C ALA A 102 6.63 -1.45 -16.14
N ALA A 103 5.50 -1.81 -16.74
CA ALA A 103 4.60 -2.84 -16.23
C ALA A 103 5.24 -4.23 -16.23
N GLU A 104 6.05 -4.57 -17.23
CA GLU A 104 6.76 -5.86 -17.26
C GLU A 104 7.83 -5.94 -16.15
N LEU A 105 8.59 -4.87 -15.95
CA LEU A 105 9.62 -4.79 -14.92
C LEU A 105 9.05 -4.91 -13.50
N LEU A 106 7.96 -4.19 -13.23
CA LEU A 106 7.28 -4.22 -11.93
C LEU A 106 6.47 -5.51 -11.74
N GLY A 107 5.85 -5.98 -12.82
CA GLY A 107 4.93 -7.11 -12.86
C GLY A 107 3.52 -6.80 -12.40
N HIS A 108 2.68 -7.83 -12.51
CA HIS A 108 1.26 -7.76 -12.17
C HIS A 108 1.04 -7.49 -10.68
N SER A 109 0.00 -6.72 -10.40
CA SER A 109 -0.47 -6.36 -9.06
C SER A 109 -1.96 -6.05 -9.11
N ASP A 110 -2.69 -6.53 -8.11
CA ASP A 110 -4.12 -6.23 -7.94
C ASP A 110 -4.36 -4.97 -7.10
N HIS A 111 -3.30 -4.32 -6.64
CA HIS A 111 -3.38 -3.11 -5.83
C HIS A 111 -3.86 -1.91 -6.68
N PRO A 112 -4.68 -0.99 -6.14
CA PRO A 112 -5.21 0.17 -6.89
C PRO A 112 -4.16 1.07 -7.54
N PHE A 113 -2.95 1.08 -6.97
CA PHE A 113 -1.78 1.81 -7.48
C PHE A 113 -0.70 0.89 -8.08
N GLY A 114 -1.09 -0.32 -8.46
CA GLY A 114 -0.20 -1.35 -8.99
C GLY A 114 0.91 -1.74 -8.01
N LYS A 115 2.00 -2.30 -8.54
CA LYS A 115 3.08 -2.87 -7.73
C LYS A 115 3.79 -1.83 -6.87
N LEU A 116 3.92 -0.59 -7.37
CA LEU A 116 4.46 0.51 -6.58
C LEU A 116 3.58 0.84 -5.36
N GLY A 117 2.27 0.67 -5.49
CA GLY A 117 1.34 0.77 -4.37
C GLY A 117 1.58 -0.28 -3.30
N GLU A 118 1.75 -1.55 -3.69
CA GLU A 118 2.09 -2.61 -2.73
C GLU A 118 3.40 -2.32 -1.99
N LEU A 119 4.42 -1.85 -2.71
CA LEU A 119 5.71 -1.47 -2.11
C LEU A 119 5.56 -0.28 -1.15
N ALA A 120 4.85 0.76 -1.57
CA ALA A 120 4.59 1.94 -0.74
C ALA A 120 3.77 1.58 0.52
N GLU A 121 2.72 0.77 0.39
CA GLU A 121 1.95 0.31 1.55
C GLU A 121 2.83 -0.53 2.48
N ALA A 122 3.67 -1.41 1.96
CA ALA A 122 4.61 -2.20 2.77
C ALA A 122 5.58 -1.33 3.58
N LEU A 123 6.06 -0.22 3.01
CA LEU A 123 6.91 0.76 3.70
C LEU A 123 6.13 1.57 4.76
N LEU A 124 4.87 1.89 4.49
CA LEU A 124 4.02 2.73 5.35
C LEU A 124 3.34 1.94 6.49
N LYS A 125 3.06 0.65 6.30
CA LYS A 125 2.32 -0.18 7.25
C LYS A 125 2.91 -0.24 8.66
N PRO A 126 4.25 -0.25 8.86
CA PRO A 126 4.84 -0.16 10.20
C PRO A 126 4.58 1.20 10.89
N LEU A 127 4.32 2.25 10.12
CA LEU A 127 4.24 3.64 10.58
C LEU A 127 2.81 4.11 10.87
N VAL A 128 1.79 3.43 10.34
CA VAL A 128 0.38 3.87 10.44
C VAL A 128 -0.09 4.11 11.87
N SER A 129 0.32 3.27 12.82
CA SER A 129 -0.08 3.44 14.23
C SER A 129 0.45 4.75 14.81
N ASP A 130 1.71 5.10 14.51
CA ASP A 130 2.31 6.35 14.97
C ASP A 130 1.72 7.56 14.24
N ALA A 131 1.38 7.40 12.96
CA ALA A 131 0.78 8.47 12.17
C ALA A 131 -0.63 8.84 12.65
N LEU A 132 -1.45 7.85 13.00
CA LEU A 132 -2.77 8.12 13.59
C LEU A 132 -2.69 8.79 14.96
N ILE A 133 -1.68 8.46 15.77
CA ILE A 133 -1.42 9.17 17.03
C ILE A 133 -1.02 10.63 16.76
N ALA A 134 -0.12 10.86 15.79
CA ALA A 134 0.28 12.21 15.42
C ALA A 134 -0.92 13.04 14.94
N GLN A 135 -1.80 12.44 14.13
CA GLN A 135 -3.00 13.12 13.64
C GLN A 135 -3.97 13.48 14.77
N ALA A 136 -4.20 12.56 15.74
CA ALA A 136 -4.99 12.86 16.91
C ALA A 136 -4.37 13.95 17.80
N GLU A 137 -3.04 13.97 17.94
CA GLU A 137 -2.31 15.01 18.68
C GLU A 137 -2.42 16.39 18.00
N ASP A 138 -2.45 16.44 16.66
CA ASP A 138 -2.60 17.67 15.88
C ASP A 138 -4.06 18.19 15.90
N ASP A 139 -5.06 17.30 15.92
CA ASP A 139 -6.49 17.66 15.96
C ASP A 139 -6.95 18.27 17.31
N GLU A 140 -6.16 18.11 18.37
CA GLU A 140 -6.42 18.67 19.71
C GLU A 140 -5.97 20.14 19.87
N LEU A 141 -5.35 20.75 18.86
CA LEU A 141 -4.79 22.12 18.87
C LEU A 141 -5.72 23.17 18.27
#